data_AF-A0A7Y5QLE4-F1
#
_entry.id   AF-A0A7Y5QLE4-F1
#
_cell.length_a   1.000
_cell.length_b   1.000
_cell.length_c   1.000
_cell.angle_alpha   90.00
_cell.angle_beta   90.00
_cell.angle_gamma   90.00
#
_symmetry.space_group_name_H-M   'P 1'
#
loop_
_entity.id
_entity.type
_entity.pdbx_description
1 polymer ?
#
loop_
_entity_poly.entity_id
_entity_poly.type
_entity_poly.pdbx_seq_one_letter_code
_entity_poly.pdbx_strand_id
1 'polypeptide(L)'
;TPTPTPTPTPTPTPTPTPTPTPTPTPTPMSSSTYLSASEAAELLGISPATLYAYVSRGMIHSETTGNDHRTRRYLREDVERLKARKEHRQNPAKAAETALNWGEPVLESAITLIENGHLYYRGHDALALAETRTLEEVAGLIWLGDWRAELPGDVRVARKAWAEIEEGVPDDRIMEKFQAVLAMAGSEDLLAFDLSPAGVAKTGARIIRLLAGVLAPNIAGDLGVAPMLAQGWGVTDPNGVGLLNLALILCADHELNVSAFTARCVASAGATPWR
;
A
#
# COMPACT_ATOMS: atom_id res chain seq x y z
N THR A 1 95.31 -6.68 4.60
CA THR A 1 94.57 -6.68 5.88
C THR A 1 93.10 -6.52 5.58
N PRO A 2 92.31 -7.61 5.51
CA PRO A 2 90.88 -7.49 5.27
C PRO A 2 90.12 -7.25 6.58
N THR A 3 89.25 -6.25 6.53
CA THR A 3 88.36 -5.76 7.60
C THR A 3 87.30 -6.79 7.99
N PRO A 4 86.96 -6.96 9.28
CA PRO A 4 85.94 -7.92 9.72
C PRO A 4 84.51 -7.47 9.35
N THR A 5 83.73 -8.40 8.83
CA THR A 5 82.30 -8.29 8.55
C THR A 5 81.48 -8.21 9.84
N PRO A 6 80.52 -7.26 9.99
CA PRO A 6 79.67 -7.21 11.18
C PRO A 6 78.58 -8.29 11.14
N THR A 7 78.42 -8.97 12.29
CA THR A 7 77.35 -9.94 12.59
C THR A 7 75.97 -9.25 12.66
N PRO A 8 74.90 -9.79 12.04
CA PRO A 8 73.56 -9.25 12.22
C PRO A 8 72.97 -9.56 13.61
N THR A 9 72.44 -8.52 14.24
CA THR A 9 71.71 -8.51 15.52
C THR A 9 70.40 -9.32 15.44
N PRO A 10 70.00 -10.07 16.50
CA PRO A 10 68.74 -10.81 16.50
C PRO A 10 67.51 -9.88 16.50
N THR A 11 66.54 -10.19 15.65
CA THR A 11 65.23 -9.51 15.55
C THR A 11 64.37 -9.80 16.79
N PRO A 12 63.71 -8.80 17.39
CA PRO A 12 62.80 -9.04 18.52
C PRO A 12 61.49 -9.70 18.04
N THR A 13 61.06 -10.74 18.76
CA THR A 13 59.78 -11.42 18.60
C THR A 13 58.61 -10.47 18.92
N PRO A 14 57.55 -10.39 18.09
CA PRO A 14 56.39 -9.58 18.40
C PRO A 14 55.58 -10.18 19.57
N THR A 15 55.28 -9.34 20.54
CA THR A 15 54.36 -9.61 21.67
C THR A 15 52.94 -9.88 21.15
N PRO A 16 52.22 -10.90 21.66
CA PRO A 16 50.84 -11.16 21.24
C PRO A 16 49.92 -10.00 21.65
N THR A 17 49.16 -9.49 20.68
CA THR A 17 48.10 -8.50 20.86
C THR A 17 46.97 -9.08 21.73
N PRO A 18 46.45 -8.35 22.74
CA PRO A 18 45.28 -8.82 23.50
C PRO A 18 44.05 -8.88 22.59
N THR A 19 43.41 -10.05 22.55
CA THR A 19 42.14 -10.29 21.86
C THR A 19 41.07 -9.31 22.40
N PRO A 20 40.34 -8.59 21.54
CA PRO A 20 39.22 -7.77 22.00
C PRO A 20 38.15 -8.69 22.59
N THR A 21 37.72 -8.37 23.83
CA THR A 21 36.56 -8.98 24.47
C THR A 21 35.36 -8.89 23.51
N PRO A 22 34.64 -9.99 23.23
CA PRO A 22 33.45 -9.93 22.40
C PRO A 22 32.44 -8.99 23.06
N THR A 23 32.10 -7.91 22.35
CA THR A 23 30.91 -7.11 22.62
C THR A 23 29.71 -8.06 22.72
N PRO A 24 28.84 -7.97 23.74
CA PRO A 24 27.67 -8.81 23.80
C PRO A 24 26.87 -8.60 22.51
N THR A 25 26.76 -9.67 21.72
CA THR A 25 25.85 -9.73 20.58
C THR A 25 24.47 -9.29 21.08
N PRO A 26 23.81 -8.29 20.47
CA PRO A 26 22.41 -8.03 20.77
C PRO A 26 21.67 -9.32 20.43
N THR A 27 21.16 -10.00 21.45
CA THR A 27 20.28 -11.15 21.30
C THR A 27 19.19 -10.73 20.32
N PRO A 28 18.92 -11.46 19.23
CA PRO A 28 17.75 -11.20 18.41
C PRO A 28 16.55 -11.28 19.36
N MET A 29 15.91 -10.14 19.62
CA MET A 29 14.70 -10.09 20.43
C MET A 29 13.66 -10.88 19.65
N SER A 30 13.39 -12.11 20.09
CA SER A 30 12.18 -12.82 19.74
C SER A 30 11.03 -11.90 20.15
N SER A 31 10.40 -11.23 19.18
CA SER A 31 9.24 -10.39 19.38
C SER A 31 8.09 -11.29 19.79
N SER A 32 8.01 -11.59 21.08
CA SER A 32 6.87 -12.30 21.66
C SER A 32 5.60 -11.56 21.24
N THR A 33 4.75 -12.24 20.47
CA THR A 33 3.44 -11.75 19.99
C THR A 33 2.60 -11.20 21.13
N TYR A 34 2.84 -11.68 22.35
CA TYR A 34 2.16 -11.25 23.55
C TYR A 34 3.10 -10.72 24.64
N LEU A 35 2.65 -9.67 25.32
CA LEU A 35 3.30 -9.00 26.42
C LEU A 35 2.65 -9.38 27.76
N SER A 36 3.43 -9.38 28.83
CA SER A 36 2.89 -9.36 30.20
C SER A 36 2.26 -7.99 30.53
N ALA A 37 1.51 -7.92 31.63
CA ALA A 37 0.94 -6.65 32.11
C ALA A 37 2.03 -5.60 32.39
N SER A 38 3.17 -6.03 32.93
CA SER A 38 4.28 -5.13 33.25
C SER A 38 4.92 -4.58 31.98
N GLU A 39 5.24 -5.45 31.03
CA GLU A 39 5.86 -5.05 29.76
C GLU A 39 4.93 -4.13 28.94
N ALA A 40 3.63 -4.44 28.88
CA ALA A 40 2.65 -3.61 28.17
C ALA A 40 2.47 -2.22 28.83
N ALA A 41 2.42 -2.16 30.16
CA ALA A 41 2.29 -0.91 30.90
C ALA A 41 3.55 -0.04 30.76
N GLU A 42 4.73 -0.65 30.82
CA GLU A 42 6.01 0.02 30.64
C GLU A 42 6.16 0.57 29.22
N LEU A 43 5.82 -0.22 28.20
CA LEU A 43 5.91 0.20 26.80
C LEU A 43 5.00 1.39 26.48
N LEU A 44 3.84 1.49 27.13
CA LEU A 44 2.90 2.62 27.01
C LEU A 44 3.24 3.81 27.94
N GLY A 45 4.12 3.61 28.92
CA GLY A 45 4.40 4.56 29.99
C GLY A 45 3.14 4.90 30.80
N ILE A 46 2.38 3.88 31.20
CA ILE A 46 1.14 4.01 32.00
C ILE A 46 1.17 3.08 33.22
N SER A 47 0.23 3.26 34.15
CA SER A 47 0.05 2.33 35.26
C SER A 47 -0.67 1.04 34.80
N PRO A 48 -0.46 -0.10 35.49
CA PRO A 48 -1.23 -1.32 35.25
C PRO A 48 -2.75 -1.12 35.38
N ALA A 49 -3.21 -0.23 36.27
CA ALA A 49 -4.62 0.11 36.41
C ALA A 49 -5.18 0.75 35.12
N THR A 50 -4.42 1.64 34.48
CA THR A 50 -4.80 2.23 33.19
C THR A 50 -4.76 1.21 32.06
N LEU A 51 -3.80 0.28 32.07
CA LEU A 51 -3.75 -0.83 31.12
C LEU A 51 -5.04 -1.67 31.20
N TYR A 52 -5.48 -2.04 32.41
CA TYR A 52 -6.74 -2.76 32.60
C TYR A 52 -7.96 -1.96 32.12
N ALA A 53 -7.94 -0.64 32.29
CA ALA A 53 -9.00 0.21 31.76
C ALA A 53 -9.05 0.21 30.22
N TYR A 54 -7.90 0.15 29.55
CA TYR A 54 -7.84 0.01 28.09
C TYR A 54 -8.36 -1.34 27.61
N VAL A 55 -8.03 -2.41 28.33
CA VAL A 55 -8.56 -3.76 28.05
C VAL A 55 -10.07 -3.80 28.25
N SER A 56 -10.59 -3.25 29.36
CA SER A 56 -12.03 -3.18 29.65
C SER A 56 -12.81 -2.35 28.62
N ARG A 57 -12.15 -1.41 27.94
CA ARG A 57 -12.74 -0.59 26.87
C ARG A 57 -12.51 -1.19 25.48
N GLY A 58 -11.94 -2.39 25.39
CA GLY A 58 -11.69 -3.09 24.13
C GLY A 58 -10.55 -2.50 23.28
N MET A 59 -9.68 -1.67 23.85
CA MET A 59 -8.56 -1.06 23.11
C MET A 59 -7.31 -1.94 23.05
N ILE A 60 -7.19 -2.92 23.94
CA ILE A 60 -6.11 -3.91 23.98
C ILE A 60 -6.73 -5.28 24.21
N HIS A 61 -6.45 -6.22 23.32
CA HIS A 61 -6.83 -7.62 23.46
C HIS A 61 -5.94 -8.31 24.49
N SER A 62 -6.57 -9.13 25.33
CA SER A 62 -5.88 -9.94 26.32
C SER A 62 -6.25 -11.41 26.16
N GLU A 63 -5.26 -12.29 26.27
CA GLU A 63 -5.42 -13.74 26.24
C GLU A 63 -4.94 -14.38 27.55
N THR A 64 -5.55 -15.49 27.96
CA THR A 64 -5.11 -16.27 29.12
C THR A 64 -4.13 -17.36 28.69
N THR A 65 -2.94 -17.38 29.26
CA THR A 65 -1.93 -18.41 28.94
C THR A 65 -2.18 -19.71 29.72
N GLY A 66 -2.59 -20.77 29.01
CA GLY A 66 -2.69 -22.14 29.56
C GLY A 66 -3.72 -22.33 30.68
N ASN A 67 -3.73 -23.51 31.30
CA ASN A 67 -4.66 -23.92 32.38
C ASN A 67 -4.65 -23.02 33.64
N ASP A 68 -3.86 -21.95 33.67
CA ASP A 68 -3.83 -20.98 34.75
C ASP A 68 -4.56 -19.68 34.34
N HIS A 69 -5.84 -19.61 34.71
CA HIS A 69 -6.71 -18.46 34.45
C HIS A 69 -6.24 -17.14 35.09
N ARG A 70 -5.15 -17.14 35.88
CA ARG A 70 -4.66 -15.97 36.61
C ARG A 70 -3.65 -15.11 35.84
N THR A 71 -2.98 -15.62 34.80
CA THR A 71 -2.02 -14.82 34.02
C THR A 71 -2.57 -14.42 32.66
N ARG A 72 -2.90 -13.12 32.54
CA ARG A 72 -3.30 -12.49 31.29
C ARG A 72 -2.09 -11.94 30.54
N ARG A 73 -2.06 -12.19 29.24
CA ARG A 73 -1.09 -11.71 28.26
C ARG A 73 -1.79 -10.74 27.31
N TYR A 74 -1.10 -9.74 26.79
CA TYR A 74 -1.66 -8.64 26.00
C TYR A 74 -1.04 -8.65 24.62
N LEU A 75 -1.84 -8.46 23.58
CA LEU A 75 -1.35 -8.47 22.21
C LEU A 75 -0.38 -7.29 22.00
N ARG A 76 0.86 -7.58 21.60
CA ARG A 76 1.91 -6.55 21.44
C ARG A 76 1.50 -5.46 20.45
N GLU A 77 0.89 -5.86 19.35
CA GLU A 77 0.45 -4.97 18.27
C GLU A 77 -0.52 -3.89 18.78
N ASP A 78 -1.47 -4.26 19.65
CA ASP A 78 -2.43 -3.31 20.23
C ASP A 78 -1.75 -2.27 21.12
N VAL A 79 -0.76 -2.71 21.87
CA VAL A 79 0.05 -1.85 22.76
C VAL A 79 0.89 -0.89 21.93
N GLU A 80 1.52 -1.36 20.86
CA GLU A 80 2.32 -0.53 19.94
C GLU A 80 1.45 0.47 19.17
N ARG A 81 0.25 0.05 18.71
CA ARG A 81 -0.72 0.94 18.06
C ARG A 81 -1.20 2.07 18.96
N LEU A 82 -1.47 1.77 20.24
CA LEU A 82 -1.83 2.81 21.22
C LEU A 82 -0.68 3.75 21.53
N LYS A 83 0.56 3.23 21.58
CA LYS A 83 1.76 4.04 21.75
C LYS A 83 1.93 5.02 20.59
N ALA A 84 1.84 4.53 19.35
CA ALA A 84 1.92 5.36 18.16
C ALA A 84 0.87 6.48 18.17
N ARG A 85 -0.40 6.17 18.50
CA ARG A 85 -1.48 7.17 18.60
C ARG A 85 -1.20 8.24 19.67
N LYS A 86 -0.61 7.87 20.81
CA LYS A 86 -0.23 8.80 21.89
C LYS A 86 0.88 9.75 21.42
N GLU A 87 1.88 9.22 20.71
CA GLU A 87 2.98 10.02 20.15
C GLU A 87 2.48 10.99 19.08
N HIS A 88 1.58 10.56 18.19
CA HIS A 88 0.94 11.41 17.17
C HIS A 88 0.17 12.58 17.79
N ARG A 89 -0.55 12.37 18.90
CA ARG A 89 -1.29 13.45 19.59
C ARG A 89 -0.38 14.43 20.31
N GLN A 90 0.76 13.98 20.81
CA GLN A 90 1.66 14.81 21.61
C GLN A 90 2.57 15.70 20.76
N ASN A 91 2.95 15.27 19.54
CA ASN A 91 3.83 16.06 18.66
C ASN A 91 3.47 15.92 17.17
N PRO A 92 2.50 16.72 16.67
CA PRO A 92 2.07 16.67 15.26
C PRO A 92 3.21 16.96 14.27
N ALA A 93 4.11 17.90 14.60
CA ALA A 93 5.22 18.30 13.74
C ALA A 93 6.28 17.19 13.55
N LYS A 94 6.55 16.41 14.62
CA LYS A 94 7.51 15.30 14.59
C LYS A 94 6.95 14.08 13.86
N ALA A 95 5.64 13.87 13.92
CA ALA A 95 4.95 12.84 13.14
C ALA A 95 5.01 13.13 11.63
N ALA A 96 4.84 14.40 11.23
CA ALA A 96 5.04 14.83 9.84
C ALA A 96 6.50 14.64 9.37
N GLU A 97 7.48 14.93 10.23
CA GLU A 97 8.90 14.71 9.93
C GLU A 97 9.25 13.22 9.77
N THR A 98 8.62 12.34 10.57
CA THR A 98 8.78 10.88 10.43
C THR A 98 8.12 10.35 9.15
N ALA A 99 6.97 10.92 8.77
CA ALA A 99 6.28 10.62 7.51
C ALA A 99 7.02 11.15 6.26
N LEU A 100 7.80 12.24 6.40
CA LEU A 100 8.65 12.80 5.33
C LEU A 100 10.01 12.09 5.22
N ASN A 101 10.49 11.46 6.30
CA ASN A 101 11.77 10.74 6.36
C ASN A 101 11.67 9.26 5.96
N TRP A 102 10.94 8.91 4.90
CA TRP A 102 10.89 7.53 4.35
C TRP A 102 10.68 6.41 5.39
N GLY A 103 10.23 6.73 6.61
CA GLY A 103 9.83 5.80 7.64
C GLY A 103 8.41 5.36 7.33
N GLU A 104 8.10 4.09 7.57
CA GLU A 104 6.80 3.48 7.29
C GLU A 104 5.67 4.44 7.68
N PRO A 105 4.98 5.05 6.70
CA PRO A 105 3.78 5.79 6.98
C PRO A 105 2.77 4.73 7.40
N VAL A 106 2.61 4.51 8.71
CA VAL A 106 1.53 3.69 9.25
C VAL A 106 0.23 4.48 9.09
N LEU A 107 -0.23 4.57 7.84
CA LEU A 107 -1.54 5.06 7.51
C LEU A 107 -2.50 3.89 7.69
N GLU A 108 -3.30 3.93 8.76
CA GLU A 108 -4.39 2.97 8.95
C GLU A 108 -5.26 2.97 7.69
N SER A 109 -5.31 1.83 6.99
CA SER A 109 -6.08 1.64 5.76
C SER A 109 -6.99 0.44 5.94
N ALA A 110 -8.25 0.58 5.49
CA ALA A 110 -9.25 -0.50 5.52
C ALA A 110 -9.57 -1.00 4.10
N ILE A 111 -8.65 -0.83 3.15
CA ILE A 111 -8.87 -1.12 1.73
C ILE A 111 -8.35 -2.51 1.36
N THR A 112 -7.07 -2.77 1.60
CA THR A 112 -6.41 -4.01 1.18
C THR A 112 -5.64 -4.61 2.34
N LEU A 113 -5.72 -5.93 2.48
CA LEU A 113 -4.92 -6.74 3.40
C LEU A 113 -4.20 -7.81 2.60
N ILE A 114 -2.89 -7.92 2.80
CA ILE A 114 -2.09 -9.03 2.28
C ILE A 114 -1.55 -9.78 3.48
N GLU A 115 -2.02 -11.01 3.68
CA GLU A 115 -1.64 -11.82 4.83
C GLU A 115 -1.56 -13.29 4.46
N ASN A 116 -0.50 -13.97 4.89
CA ASN A 116 -0.32 -15.42 4.68
C ASN A 116 -0.47 -15.84 3.20
N GLY A 117 0.01 -15.01 2.27
CA GLY A 117 -0.09 -15.25 0.82
C GLY A 117 -1.48 -15.04 0.21
N HIS A 118 -2.43 -14.51 0.97
CA HIS A 118 -3.78 -14.18 0.52
C HIS A 118 -3.93 -12.66 0.36
N LEU A 119 -4.76 -12.25 -0.59
CA LEU A 119 -5.07 -10.86 -0.91
C LEU A 119 -6.56 -10.63 -0.64
N TYR A 120 -6.86 -9.61 0.16
CA TYR A 120 -8.24 -9.25 0.51
C TYR A 120 -8.54 -7.80 0.18
N TYR A 121 -9.70 -7.56 -0.42
CA TYR A 121 -10.26 -6.22 -0.62
C TYR A 121 -11.44 -6.02 0.32
N ARG A 122 -11.33 -5.04 1.23
CA ARG A 122 -12.37 -4.72 2.22
C ARG A 122 -12.80 -5.95 3.05
N GLY A 123 -11.86 -6.87 3.30
CA GLY A 123 -12.11 -8.12 4.03
C GLY A 123 -12.65 -9.28 3.18
N HIS A 124 -12.83 -9.09 1.87
CA HIS A 124 -13.23 -10.14 0.93
C HIS A 124 -12.02 -10.68 0.18
N ASP A 125 -11.90 -12.01 0.08
CA ASP A 125 -10.84 -12.66 -0.70
C ASP A 125 -10.91 -12.22 -2.18
N ALA A 126 -9.79 -11.74 -2.72
CA ALA A 126 -9.72 -11.19 -4.06
C ALA A 126 -9.90 -12.25 -5.16
N LEU A 127 -9.48 -13.49 -4.93
CA LEU A 127 -9.72 -14.60 -5.86
C LEU A 127 -11.21 -14.96 -5.87
N ALA A 128 -11.85 -15.04 -4.70
CA ALA A 128 -13.28 -15.30 -4.62
C ALA A 128 -14.12 -14.19 -5.28
N LEU A 129 -13.69 -12.93 -5.15
CA LEU A 129 -14.29 -11.82 -5.89
C LEU A 129 -14.12 -12.00 -7.40
N ALA A 130 -12.92 -12.35 -7.88
CA ALA A 130 -12.62 -12.51 -9.30
C ALA A 130 -13.44 -13.63 -9.99
N GLU A 131 -13.91 -14.63 -9.24
CA GLU A 131 -14.77 -15.69 -9.76
C GLU A 131 -16.18 -15.21 -10.14
N THR A 132 -16.69 -14.18 -9.46
CA THR A 132 -18.12 -13.81 -9.54
C THR A 132 -18.39 -12.34 -9.83
N ARG A 133 -17.37 -11.49 -9.77
CA ARG A 133 -17.51 -10.04 -9.89
C ARG A 133 -16.75 -9.47 -11.07
N THR A 134 -17.23 -8.33 -11.56
CA THR A 134 -16.48 -7.54 -12.54
C THR A 134 -15.51 -6.59 -11.85
N LEU A 135 -14.51 -6.10 -12.60
CA LEU A 135 -13.60 -5.06 -12.13
C LEU A 135 -14.35 -3.84 -11.57
N GLU A 136 -15.43 -3.40 -12.24
CA GLU A 136 -16.21 -2.23 -11.83
C GLU A 136 -16.94 -2.45 -10.50
N GLU A 137 -17.51 -3.64 -10.29
CA GLU A 137 -18.09 -4.01 -9.01
C GLU A 137 -17.04 -4.03 -7.89
N VAL A 138 -15.85 -4.58 -8.17
CA VAL A 138 -14.73 -4.58 -7.21
C VAL A 138 -14.23 -3.16 -6.93
N ALA A 139 -14.18 -2.29 -7.94
CA ALA A 139 -13.85 -0.88 -7.75
C ALA A 139 -14.88 -0.18 -6.85
N GLY A 140 -16.17 -0.48 -7.01
CA GLY A 140 -17.25 0.00 -6.13
C GLY A 140 -17.04 -0.43 -4.67
N LEU A 141 -16.70 -1.71 -4.45
CA LEU A 141 -16.34 -2.21 -3.12
C LEU A 141 -15.12 -1.48 -2.55
N ILE A 142 -14.03 -1.40 -3.31
CA ILE A 142 -12.77 -0.78 -2.87
C ILE A 142 -13.01 0.69 -2.50
N TRP A 143 -13.65 1.47 -3.37
CA TRP A 143 -13.78 2.91 -3.21
C TRP A 143 -14.90 3.31 -2.24
N LEU A 144 -16.05 2.64 -2.30
CA LEU A 144 -17.28 3.06 -1.60
C LEU A 144 -17.75 2.05 -0.54
N GLY A 145 -17.13 0.87 -0.47
CA GLY A 145 -17.59 -0.21 0.41
C GLY A 145 -18.84 -0.92 -0.10
N ASP A 146 -19.27 -0.66 -1.34
CA ASP A 146 -20.47 -1.24 -1.94
C ASP A 146 -20.21 -1.60 -3.42
N TRP A 147 -20.16 -2.90 -3.72
CA TRP A 147 -20.01 -3.38 -5.10
C TRP A 147 -21.23 -3.12 -5.98
N ARG A 148 -22.36 -2.70 -5.42
CA ARG A 148 -23.55 -2.28 -6.18
C ARG A 148 -23.53 -0.80 -6.56
N ALA A 149 -22.51 -0.06 -6.14
CA ALA A 149 -22.40 1.35 -6.44
C ALA A 149 -22.33 1.57 -7.96
N GLU A 150 -23.14 2.48 -8.47
CA GLU A 150 -23.12 2.84 -9.88
C GLU A 150 -21.91 3.74 -10.18
N LEU A 151 -21.00 3.21 -10.98
CA LEU A 151 -19.76 3.86 -11.41
C LEU A 151 -19.79 4.11 -12.92
N PRO A 152 -20.53 5.13 -13.39
CA PRO A 152 -20.62 5.44 -14.81
C PRO A 152 -19.24 5.84 -15.35
N GLY A 153 -18.73 5.03 -16.28
CA GLY A 153 -17.51 5.31 -17.03
C GLY A 153 -17.75 6.15 -18.28
N ASP A 154 -18.73 7.06 -18.32
CA ASP A 154 -18.97 7.85 -19.54
C ASP A 154 -17.78 8.80 -19.80
N VAL A 155 -17.01 8.47 -20.84
CA VAL A 155 -15.84 9.22 -21.30
C VAL A 155 -16.13 10.07 -22.54
N ARG A 156 -17.38 10.50 -22.76
CA ARG A 156 -17.74 11.43 -23.85
C ARG A 156 -16.81 12.65 -23.95
N VAL A 157 -16.37 13.17 -22.81
CA VAL A 157 -15.39 14.25 -22.71
C VAL A 157 -14.04 13.87 -23.35
N ALA A 158 -13.61 12.62 -23.18
CA ALA A 158 -12.28 12.19 -23.59
C ALA A 158 -12.19 11.64 -25.03
N ARG A 159 -13.31 11.37 -25.71
CA ARG A 159 -13.29 10.92 -27.12
C ARG A 159 -12.71 11.98 -28.06
N LYS A 160 -12.97 13.26 -27.76
CA LYS A 160 -12.43 14.38 -28.54
C LYS A 160 -10.94 14.57 -28.26
N ALA A 161 -10.55 14.55 -26.98
CA ALA A 161 -9.15 14.59 -26.57
C ALA A 161 -8.31 13.43 -27.15
N TRP A 162 -8.90 12.24 -27.29
CA TRP A 162 -8.24 11.08 -27.88
C TRP A 162 -7.88 11.28 -29.35
N ALA A 163 -8.83 11.79 -30.16
CA ALA A 163 -8.60 12.02 -31.59
C ALA A 163 -7.44 12.99 -31.86
N GLU A 164 -7.24 13.98 -30.97
CA GLU A 164 -6.16 14.96 -31.08
C GLU A 164 -4.78 14.39 -30.67
N ILE A 165 -4.74 13.36 -29.81
CA ILE A 165 -3.50 12.74 -29.31
C ILE A 165 -3.03 11.60 -30.22
N GLU A 166 -3.97 10.83 -30.80
CA GLU A 166 -3.67 9.65 -31.62
C GLU A 166 -2.79 9.99 -32.84
N GLU A 167 -2.94 11.19 -33.42
CA GLU A 167 -2.10 11.65 -34.53
C GLU A 167 -0.67 12.06 -34.10
N GLY A 168 -0.46 12.38 -32.82
CA GLY A 168 0.77 13.02 -32.33
C GLY A 168 1.74 12.12 -31.59
N VAL A 169 1.29 10.96 -31.10
CA VAL A 169 2.10 10.06 -30.24
C VAL A 169 2.21 8.66 -30.85
N PRO A 170 3.45 8.16 -31.09
CA PRO A 170 3.68 6.80 -31.58
C PRO A 170 3.01 5.70 -30.75
N ASP A 171 2.56 4.62 -31.40
CA ASP A 171 1.80 3.54 -30.77
C ASP A 171 2.52 2.77 -29.67
N ASP A 172 3.85 2.72 -29.70
CA ASP A 172 4.67 2.07 -28.68
C ASP A 172 4.82 2.88 -27.38
N ARG A 173 4.40 4.15 -27.37
CA ARG A 173 4.53 5.08 -26.24
C ARG A 173 3.27 5.16 -25.38
N ILE A 174 2.83 4.02 -24.87
CA ILE A 174 1.58 3.89 -24.11
C ILE A 174 1.56 4.78 -22.87
N MET A 175 2.68 4.91 -22.16
CA MET A 175 2.74 5.73 -20.95
C MET A 175 2.56 7.22 -21.27
N GLU A 176 3.19 7.71 -22.34
CA GLU A 176 3.04 9.08 -22.83
C GLU A 176 1.61 9.35 -23.31
N LYS A 177 0.98 8.37 -23.99
CA LYS A 177 -0.44 8.46 -24.36
C LYS A 177 -1.34 8.57 -23.14
N PHE A 178 -1.09 7.77 -22.10
CA PHE A 178 -1.83 7.85 -20.83
C PHE A 178 -1.67 9.22 -20.19
N GLN A 179 -0.44 9.72 -20.05
CA GLN A 179 -0.17 11.03 -19.44
C GLN A 179 -0.85 12.17 -20.22
N ALA A 180 -0.77 12.15 -21.55
CA ALA A 180 -1.40 13.14 -22.40
C ALA A 180 -2.93 13.13 -22.28
N VAL A 181 -3.54 11.94 -22.34
CA VAL A 181 -5.00 11.83 -22.34
C VAL A 181 -5.61 12.20 -20.98
N LEU A 182 -4.94 11.88 -19.87
CA LEU A 182 -5.36 12.27 -18.53
C LEU A 182 -5.30 13.79 -18.34
N ALA A 183 -4.22 14.42 -18.80
CA ALA A 183 -4.07 15.88 -18.70
C ALA A 183 -5.15 16.62 -19.50
N MET A 184 -5.45 16.16 -20.73
CA MET A 184 -6.48 16.75 -21.58
C MET A 184 -7.88 16.53 -21.00
N ALA A 185 -8.23 15.28 -20.64
CA ALA A 185 -9.55 14.97 -20.08
C ALA A 185 -9.81 15.73 -18.77
N GLY A 186 -8.79 15.84 -17.91
CA GLY A 186 -8.90 16.61 -16.67
C GLY A 186 -9.11 18.10 -16.86
N SER A 187 -8.76 18.68 -18.02
CA SER A 187 -8.99 20.10 -18.32
C SER A 187 -10.44 20.41 -18.69
N GLU A 188 -11.20 19.39 -19.12
CA GLU A 188 -12.59 19.51 -19.57
C GLU A 188 -13.61 18.95 -18.57
N ASP A 189 -13.18 18.14 -17.59
CA ASP A 189 -14.07 17.50 -16.61
C ASP A 189 -14.29 18.37 -15.36
N LEU A 190 -15.28 19.28 -15.43
CA LEU A 190 -15.69 20.09 -14.28
C LEU A 190 -16.25 19.26 -13.11
N LEU A 191 -16.73 18.03 -13.35
CA LEU A 191 -17.25 17.17 -12.29
C LEU A 191 -16.12 16.62 -11.41
N ALA A 192 -14.87 16.66 -11.85
CA ALA A 192 -13.71 16.19 -11.09
C ALA A 192 -13.40 17.06 -9.85
N PHE A 193 -14.00 18.24 -9.73
CA PHE A 193 -13.90 19.08 -8.54
C PHE A 193 -14.87 18.66 -7.43
N ASP A 194 -15.80 17.73 -7.69
CA ASP A 194 -16.54 17.06 -6.63
C ASP A 194 -15.64 16.04 -5.92
N LEU A 195 -14.99 16.49 -4.84
CA LEU A 195 -14.11 15.67 -4.01
C LEU A 195 -14.87 14.85 -2.96
N SER A 196 -16.20 14.74 -3.05
CA SER A 196 -16.95 13.77 -2.24
C SER A 196 -16.52 12.33 -2.59
N PRO A 197 -16.68 11.36 -1.67
CA PRO A 197 -16.32 9.97 -1.97
C PRO A 197 -16.96 9.43 -3.26
N ALA A 198 -18.24 9.75 -3.49
CA ALA A 198 -18.96 9.37 -4.70
C ALA A 198 -18.46 10.11 -5.95
N GLY A 199 -18.16 11.41 -5.86
CA GLY A 199 -17.62 12.21 -6.95
C GLY A 199 -16.24 11.71 -7.40
N VAL A 200 -15.36 11.43 -6.45
CA VAL A 200 -14.03 10.84 -6.69
C VAL A 200 -14.15 9.47 -7.33
N ALA A 201 -15.01 8.58 -6.81
CA ALA A 201 -15.21 7.24 -7.36
C ALA A 201 -15.72 7.28 -8.82
N LYS A 202 -16.68 8.16 -9.12
CA LYS A 202 -17.18 8.37 -10.50
C LYS A 202 -16.08 8.88 -11.42
N THR A 203 -15.22 9.77 -10.93
CA THR A 203 -14.09 10.29 -11.70
C THR A 203 -13.05 9.20 -11.95
N GLY A 204 -12.74 8.37 -10.94
CA GLY A 204 -11.89 7.18 -11.08
C GLY A 204 -12.42 6.20 -12.13
N ALA A 205 -13.74 5.95 -12.15
CA ALA A 205 -14.36 5.09 -13.17
C ALA A 205 -14.16 5.64 -14.60
N ARG A 206 -14.30 6.96 -14.79
CA ARG A 206 -14.01 7.62 -16.07
C ARG A 206 -12.53 7.50 -16.45
N ILE A 207 -11.61 7.68 -15.49
CA ILE A 207 -10.16 7.49 -15.71
C ILE A 207 -9.86 6.07 -16.21
N ILE A 208 -10.33 5.04 -15.51
CA ILE A 208 -10.09 3.64 -15.90
C ILE A 208 -10.66 3.37 -17.29
N ARG A 209 -11.90 3.81 -17.55
CA ARG A 209 -12.53 3.64 -18.87
C ARG A 209 -11.73 4.31 -19.98
N LEU A 210 -11.18 5.50 -19.72
CA LEU A 210 -10.38 6.25 -20.67
C LEU A 210 -9.08 5.51 -21.00
N LEU A 211 -8.33 5.08 -19.98
CA LEU A 211 -7.09 4.34 -20.15
C LEU A 211 -7.32 3.01 -20.89
N ALA A 212 -8.43 2.31 -20.60
CA ALA A 212 -8.83 1.13 -21.35
C ALA A 212 -9.10 1.44 -22.83
N GLY A 213 -9.71 2.60 -23.13
CA GLY A 213 -9.94 3.05 -24.50
C GLY A 213 -8.66 3.35 -25.28
N VAL A 214 -7.61 3.83 -24.61
CA VAL A 214 -6.27 3.99 -25.22
C VAL A 214 -5.67 2.63 -25.60
N LEU A 215 -5.87 1.60 -24.77
CA LEU A 215 -5.35 0.25 -25.00
C LEU A 215 -6.17 -0.57 -26.01
N ALA A 216 -7.43 -0.23 -26.20
CA ALA A 216 -8.38 -0.87 -27.10
C ALA A 216 -9.07 0.20 -27.97
N PRO A 217 -8.33 0.86 -28.87
CA PRO A 217 -8.90 1.90 -29.73
C PRO A 217 -9.99 1.32 -30.63
N ASN A 218 -10.96 2.16 -31.01
CA ASN A 218 -12.11 1.80 -31.86
C ASN A 218 -13.15 0.86 -31.26
N ILE A 219 -13.01 0.44 -30.00
CA ILE A 219 -14.07 -0.29 -29.29
C ILE A 219 -15.06 0.71 -28.67
N ALA A 220 -16.22 0.86 -29.31
CA ALA A 220 -17.31 1.70 -28.84
C ALA A 220 -18.39 0.87 -28.14
N GLY A 221 -19.03 1.46 -27.13
CA GLY A 221 -20.20 0.89 -26.45
C GLY A 221 -20.06 0.82 -24.93
N ASP A 222 -21.14 0.37 -24.29
CA ASP A 222 -21.28 0.29 -22.83
C ASP A 222 -20.67 -1.00 -22.25
N LEU A 223 -19.60 -1.50 -22.87
CA LEU A 223 -18.84 -2.63 -22.36
C LEU A 223 -18.04 -2.23 -21.11
N GLY A 224 -17.95 -3.17 -20.17
CA GLY A 224 -16.96 -3.11 -19.10
C GLY A 224 -15.52 -3.19 -19.62
N VAL A 225 -14.56 -2.92 -18.75
CA VAL A 225 -13.13 -2.81 -19.10
C VAL A 225 -12.59 -4.13 -19.66
N ALA A 226 -12.81 -5.24 -18.97
CA ALA A 226 -12.32 -6.55 -19.40
C ALA A 226 -12.84 -6.97 -20.79
N PRO A 227 -14.16 -6.94 -21.08
CA PRO A 227 -14.65 -7.27 -22.43
C PRO A 227 -14.20 -6.26 -23.49
N MET A 228 -14.02 -4.97 -23.14
CA MET A 228 -13.47 -3.99 -24.06
C MET A 228 -12.05 -4.34 -24.49
N LEU A 229 -11.17 -4.65 -23.53
CA LEU A 229 -9.78 -5.02 -23.80
C LEU A 229 -9.72 -6.34 -24.58
N ALA A 230 -10.53 -7.34 -24.19
CA ALA A 230 -10.60 -8.61 -24.90
C ALA A 230 -10.95 -8.42 -26.38
N GLN A 231 -11.94 -7.57 -26.66
CA GLN A 231 -12.34 -7.26 -28.03
C GLN A 231 -11.26 -6.49 -28.78
N GLY A 232 -10.68 -5.44 -28.17
CA GLY A 232 -9.64 -4.62 -28.78
C GLY A 232 -8.36 -5.40 -29.09
N TRP A 233 -8.03 -6.40 -28.27
CA TRP A 233 -6.86 -7.26 -28.45
C TRP A 233 -7.13 -8.50 -29.30
N GLY A 234 -8.37 -8.68 -29.80
CA GLY A 234 -8.73 -9.81 -30.64
C GLY A 234 -8.68 -11.15 -29.90
N VAL A 235 -8.98 -11.17 -28.60
CA VAL A 235 -9.00 -12.40 -27.79
C VAL A 235 -10.15 -13.30 -28.26
N THR A 236 -9.81 -14.51 -28.71
CA THR A 236 -10.77 -15.48 -29.28
C THR A 236 -11.10 -16.63 -28.33
N ASP A 237 -10.33 -16.81 -27.25
CA ASP A 237 -10.60 -17.82 -26.24
C ASP A 237 -11.93 -17.51 -25.52
N PRO A 238 -12.88 -18.46 -25.43
CA PRO A 238 -14.14 -18.27 -24.70
C PRO A 238 -13.98 -17.83 -23.24
N ASN A 239 -12.87 -18.20 -22.60
CA ASN A 239 -12.55 -17.82 -21.21
C ASN A 239 -11.72 -16.53 -21.12
N GLY A 240 -11.29 -15.97 -22.25
CA GLY A 240 -10.34 -14.86 -22.28
C GLY A 240 -10.81 -13.60 -21.55
N VAL A 241 -12.09 -13.25 -21.68
CA VAL A 241 -12.69 -12.12 -20.93
C VAL A 241 -12.61 -12.37 -19.41
N GLY A 242 -12.91 -13.59 -18.98
CA GLY A 242 -12.86 -13.97 -17.56
C GLY A 242 -11.43 -13.91 -17.01
N LEU A 243 -10.44 -14.39 -17.77
CA LEU A 243 -9.03 -14.32 -17.39
C LEU A 243 -8.53 -12.87 -17.31
N LEU A 244 -8.92 -12.01 -18.24
CA LEU A 244 -8.59 -10.58 -18.19
C LEU A 244 -9.24 -9.89 -16.99
N ASN A 245 -10.52 -10.18 -16.71
CA ASN A 245 -11.22 -9.64 -15.55
C ASN A 245 -10.55 -10.07 -14.24
N LEU A 246 -10.18 -11.35 -14.12
CA LEU A 246 -9.45 -11.88 -12.98
C LEU A 246 -8.10 -11.16 -12.80
N ALA A 247 -7.31 -11.05 -13.88
CA ALA A 247 -6.02 -10.38 -13.82
C ALA A 247 -6.14 -8.91 -13.40
N LEU A 248 -7.15 -8.19 -13.92
CA LEU A 248 -7.44 -6.81 -13.54
C LEU A 248 -7.85 -6.69 -12.07
N ILE A 249 -8.69 -7.60 -11.57
CA ILE A 249 -9.12 -7.61 -10.16
C ILE A 249 -7.94 -7.87 -9.24
N LEU A 250 -7.08 -8.86 -9.54
CA LEU A 250 -5.91 -9.15 -8.71
C LEU A 250 -4.86 -8.03 -8.70
N CYS A 251 -4.90 -7.15 -9.70
CA CYS A 251 -4.04 -5.97 -9.81
C CYS A 251 -4.75 -4.68 -9.34
N ALA A 252 -5.98 -4.75 -8.81
CA ALA A 252 -6.79 -3.55 -8.54
C ALA A 252 -6.21 -2.68 -7.44
N ASP A 253 -5.60 -3.30 -6.43
CA ASP A 253 -4.84 -2.61 -5.38
C ASP A 253 -3.81 -3.55 -4.75
N HIS A 254 -2.73 -2.97 -4.20
CA HIS A 254 -1.65 -3.70 -3.55
C HIS A 254 -1.07 -2.88 -2.38
N GLU A 255 -1.94 -2.58 -1.40
CA GLU A 255 -1.60 -1.88 -0.15
C GLU A 255 -0.93 -0.50 -0.40
N LEU A 256 -0.01 -0.08 0.48
CA LEU A 256 0.69 1.20 0.37
C LEU A 256 1.95 1.09 -0.50
N ASN A 257 1.76 0.74 -1.77
CA ASN A 257 2.85 0.80 -2.75
C ASN A 257 3.22 2.27 -3.10
N VAL A 258 4.35 2.46 -3.78
CA VAL A 258 4.89 3.80 -4.09
C VAL A 258 3.90 4.66 -4.88
N SER A 259 3.21 4.10 -5.87
CA SER A 259 2.24 4.86 -6.68
C SER A 259 1.02 5.27 -5.87
N ALA A 260 0.49 4.38 -5.01
CA ALA A 260 -0.62 4.69 -4.10
C ALA A 260 -0.24 5.78 -3.09
N PHE A 261 0.99 5.74 -2.56
CA PHE A 261 1.51 6.80 -1.68
C PHE A 261 1.64 8.13 -2.42
N THR A 262 2.22 8.15 -3.63
CA THR A 262 2.32 9.36 -4.46
C THR A 262 0.96 9.96 -4.75
N ALA A 263 -0.03 9.14 -5.15
CA ALA A 263 -1.39 9.59 -5.39
C ALA A 263 -2.02 10.24 -4.14
N ARG A 264 -1.77 9.67 -2.95
CA ARG A 264 -2.22 10.26 -1.67
C ARG A 264 -1.57 11.61 -1.39
N CYS A 265 -0.27 11.76 -1.65
CA CYS A 265 0.41 13.05 -1.50
C CYS A 265 -0.21 14.12 -2.41
N VAL A 266 -0.45 13.79 -3.69
CA VAL A 266 -1.08 14.69 -4.66
C VAL A 266 -2.51 15.06 -4.21
N ALA A 267 -3.31 14.07 -3.80
CA ALA A 267 -4.65 14.29 -3.30
C ALA A 267 -4.69 15.16 -2.03
N SER A 268 -3.68 15.05 -1.15
CA SER A 268 -3.59 15.86 0.08
C SER A 268 -3.45 17.36 -0.18
N ALA A 269 -2.98 17.75 -1.37
CA ALA A 269 -2.92 19.13 -1.83
C ALA A 269 -4.25 19.63 -2.41
N GLY A 270 -5.32 18.82 -2.38
CA GLY A 270 -6.64 19.16 -2.95
C GLY A 270 -6.70 19.02 -4.47
N ALA A 271 -5.79 18.26 -5.07
CA ALA A 271 -5.81 18.00 -6.50
C ALA A 271 -7.03 17.14 -6.90
N THR A 272 -7.51 17.34 -8.13
CA THR A 272 -8.57 16.48 -8.70
C THR A 272 -7.99 15.10 -9.05
N PRO A 273 -8.82 14.04 -9.17
CA PRO A 273 -8.33 12.69 -9.47
C PRO A 273 -7.57 12.54 -10.81
N TRP A 274 -7.63 13.53 -11.70
CA TRP A 274 -6.92 13.53 -12.99
C TRP A 274 -5.43 13.90 -12.90
N ARG A 275 -4.98 14.37 -11.73
CA ARG A 275 -3.63 14.89 -11.50
C ARG A 275 -2.80 13.91 -10.66
#